data_AF-A0A3B4UAA9-F1
#
_entry.id   AF-A0A3B4UAA9-F1
#
_cell.length_a   1.000
_cell.length_b   1.000
_cell.length_c   1.000
_cell.angle_alpha   90.00
_cell.angle_beta   90.00
_cell.angle_gamma   90.00
#
_symmetry.space_group_name_H-M   'P 1'
#
loop_
_entity.id
_entity.type
_entity.pdbx_description
1 polymer ?
#
loop_
_entity_poly.entity_id
_entity_poly.type
_entity_poly.pdbx_seq_one_letter_code
_entity_poly.pdbx_strand_id
1 'polypeptide(L)' 'MKYIIGIGGVTNGGKTTLTNRLIKNLPNCCVVHQDDFFKSLLCPYYYYYSQRTAEIHIYRLLALGNVYIVV' A
#
# COMPACT_ATOMS: atom_id res chain seq x y z
N MET A 1 -10.22 -10.75 12.68
CA MET A 1 -9.49 -9.52 13.06
C MET A 1 -8.78 -9.01 11.83
N LYS A 2 -8.84 -7.71 11.52
CA LYS A 2 -8.21 -7.13 10.32
C LYS A 2 -6.96 -6.36 10.77
N TYR A 3 -5.83 -6.57 10.10
CA TYR A 3 -4.56 -5.90 10.42
C TYR A 3 -4.07 -5.09 9.22
N ILE A 4 -3.62 -3.88 9.50
CA ILE A 4 -2.97 -2.99 8.53
C ILE A 4 -1.54 -2.80 9.01
N ILE A 5 -0.59 -3.11 8.14
CA ILE A 5 0.85 -2.97 8.40
C ILE A 5 1.38 -1.90 7.44
N GLY A 6 1.75 -0.73 7.97
CA GLY A 6 2.42 0.31 7.20
C GLY A 6 3.93 0.15 7.26
N ILE A 7 4.61 0.09 6.11
CA ILE A 7 6.06 -0.03 5.99
C ILE A 7 6.62 1.27 5.40
N GLY A 8 7.02 2.21 6.26
CA GLY A 8 7.72 3.41 5.85
C GLY A 8 9.23 3.19 5.66
N GLY A 9 9.91 4.15 5.03
CA GLY A 9 11.37 4.15 4.91
C GLY A 9 11.88 4.88 3.68
N VAL A 10 13.20 5.08 3.62
CA VAL A 10 13.87 5.76 2.50
C VAL A 10 13.73 4.99 1.17
N THR A 11 13.88 5.70 0.06
CA THR A 11 13.95 5.11 -1.28
C THR A 11 15.06 4.06 -1.35
N ASN A 12 14.81 2.92 -1.99
CA ASN A 12 15.72 1.76 -2.06
C ASN A 12 16.15 1.16 -0.71
N GLY A 13 15.49 1.50 0.41
CA GLY A 13 15.77 0.97 1.75
C GLY A 13 15.35 -0.50 1.99
N GLY A 14 15.06 -1.26 0.93
CA GLY A 14 14.69 -2.68 1.04
C GLY A 14 13.22 -2.97 1.40
N LYS A 15 12.32 -1.99 1.33
CA LYS A 15 10.89 -2.15 1.67
C LYS A 15 10.21 -3.30 0.91
N THR A 16 10.46 -3.41 -0.40
CA THR A 16 9.93 -4.50 -1.24
C THR A 16 10.45 -5.87 -0.80
N THR A 17 11.73 -5.96 -0.43
CA THR A 17 12.35 -7.20 0.06
C THR A 17 11.73 -7.65 1.38
N LEU A 18 11.51 -6.71 2.31
CA LEU A 18 10.84 -7.00 3.59
C LEU A 18 9.41 -7.48 3.36
N THR A 19 8.68 -6.81 2.48
CA THR A 19 7.30 -7.14 2.12
C THR A 19 7.19 -8.55 1.53
N ASN A 20 8.07 -8.90 0.59
CA ASN A 20 8.12 -10.26 0.02
C ASN A 20 8.38 -11.36 1.05
N ARG A 21 9.11 -11.06 2.14
CA ARG A 21 9.30 -12.00 3.25
C ARG A 21 8.04 -12.08 4.13
N LEU A 22 7.38 -10.96 4.40
CA LEU A 22 6.14 -10.93 5.18
C LEU A 22 5.02 -11.70 4.48
N ILE A 23 4.85 -11.53 3.17
CA ILE A 23 3.80 -12.24 2.41
C ILE A 23 3.93 -13.76 2.55
N LYS A 24 5.16 -14.28 2.53
CA LYS A 24 5.42 -15.72 2.66
C LYS A 24 5.07 -16.28 4.03
N ASN A 25 5.07 -15.45 5.08
CA ASN A 25 4.85 -15.86 6.46
C ASN A 25 3.44 -15.47 6.98
N LEU A 26 2.72 -14.59 6.28
CA LEU A 26 1.40 -14.11 6.66
C LEU A 26 0.33 -14.71 5.71
N PRO A 27 -0.47 -15.70 6.16
CA PRO A 27 -1.58 -16.20 5.36
C PRO A 27 -2.64 -15.11 5.19
N ASN A 28 -3.36 -15.13 4.07
CA ASN A 28 -4.42 -14.17 3.73
C ASN A 28 -3.96 -12.70 3.79
N CYS A 29 -2.74 -12.43 3.30
CA CYS A 29 -2.25 -11.08 3.16
C CYS A 29 -2.31 -10.57 1.71
N CYS A 30 -2.43 -9.26 1.56
CA CYS A 30 -2.42 -8.54 0.29
C CYS A 30 -1.51 -7.31 0.44
N VAL A 31 -0.84 -6.94 -0.64
CA VAL A 31 0.12 -5.84 -0.66
C VAL A 31 -0.38 -4.73 -1.55
N VAL A 32 -0.21 -3.50 -1.07
CA VAL A 32 -0.58 -2.26 -1.75
C VAL A 32 0.65 -1.37 -1.77
N HIS A 33 1.17 -1.05 -2.96
CA HIS A 33 2.32 -0.16 -3.11
C HIS A 33 1.85 1.29 -3.27
N GLN A 34 2.39 2.20 -2.48
CA GLN A 34 2.14 3.63 -2.57
C GLN A 34 2.55 4.18 -3.95
N ASP A 35 3.62 3.63 -4.53
CA ASP A 35 4.14 4.01 -5.85
C ASP A 35 3.13 3.75 -6.98
N ASP A 36 2.26 2.74 -6.85
CA ASP A 36 1.19 2.47 -7.83
C ASP A 36 0.17 3.61 -7.91
N PHE A 37 0.08 4.41 -6.84
CA PHE A 37 -0.80 5.58 -6.74
C PHE A 37 -0.05 6.89 -6.96
N PHE A 38 1.22 6.86 -7.35
CA PHE A 38 1.98 8.09 -7.64
C PHE A 38 1.96 8.37 -9.15
N LYS A 39 1.06 9.25 -9.60
CA LYS A 39 1.09 9.78 -10.99
C LYS A 39 1.84 11.11 -11.05
N SER A 40 2.65 11.26 -12.09
CA SER A 40 3.61 12.36 -12.30
C SER A 40 3.01 13.76 -12.04
N LEU A 41 3.83 14.60 -11.40
CA LEU A 41 3.54 15.90 -10.77
C LEU A 41 3.09 17.03 -11.71
N LEU A 42 2.67 16.75 -12.94
CA LEU A 42 2.24 17.82 -13.87
C LEU A 42 0.95 18.51 -13.44
N CYS A 43 0.21 17.99 -12.45
CA CYS A 43 -1.00 18.62 -11.91
C CYS A 43 -1.17 18.34 -10.40
N PRO A 44 -1.10 19.37 -9.52
CA PRO A 44 -1.37 19.25 -8.07
C PRO A 44 -2.76 18.65 -7.76
N TYR A 45 -3.75 18.92 -8.62
CA TYR A 45 -5.09 18.34 -8.52
C TYR A 45 -5.07 16.81 -8.66
N TYR A 46 -4.22 16.30 -9.56
CA TYR A 46 -4.08 14.88 -9.81
C TYR A 46 -3.40 14.17 -8.63
N TYR A 47 -2.45 14.82 -7.97
CA TYR A 47 -1.80 14.30 -6.77
C TYR A 47 -2.80 14.05 -5.63
N TYR A 48 -3.64 15.05 -5.31
CA TYR A 48 -4.71 14.91 -4.31
C TYR A 48 -5.73 13.83 -4.68
N TYR A 49 -6.13 13.78 -5.96
CA TYR A 49 -7.03 12.75 -6.46
C TYR A 49 -6.43 11.35 -6.31
N SER A 50 -5.13 11.20 -6.59
CA SER A 50 -4.40 9.95 -6.48
C SER A 50 -4.31 9.46 -5.04
N GLN A 51 -4.04 10.36 -4.08
CA GLN A 51 -4.06 10.03 -2.65
C GLN A 51 -5.45 9.57 -2.18
N ARG A 52 -6.52 10.28 -2.57
CA ARG A 52 -7.90 9.88 -2.26
C ARG A 52 -8.29 8.54 -2.88
N THR A 53 -7.81 8.28 -4.09
CA THR A 53 -8.04 7.00 -4.78
C THR A 53 -7.33 5.86 -4.05
N ALA A 54 -6.10 6.09 -3.56
CA ALA A 54 -5.37 5.14 -2.73
C ALA A 54 -6.14 4.82 -1.43
N GLU A 55 -6.66 5.84 -0.73
CA GLU A 55 -7.51 5.66 0.45
C GLU A 55 -8.74 4.80 0.13
N ILE A 56 -9.51 5.15 -0.90
CA ILE A 56 -10.73 4.40 -1.29
C ILE A 56 -10.38 2.97 -1.67
N HIS A 57 -9.27 2.74 -2.37
CA HIS A 57 -8.81 1.41 -2.74
C HIS A 57 -8.41 0.59 -1.51
N ILE A 58 -7.68 1.19 -0.56
CA ILE A 58 -7.37 0.59 0.74
C ILE A 58 -8.65 0.27 1.50
N TYR A 59 -9.63 1.17 1.60
CA TYR A 59 -10.91 0.90 2.28
C TYR A 59 -11.72 -0.22 1.61
N ARG A 60 -11.73 -0.29 0.28
CA ARG A 60 -12.39 -1.36 -0.47
C ARG A 60 -11.72 -2.70 -0.24
N LEU A 61 -10.39 -2.70 -0.20
CA LEU A 61 -9.59 -3.85 0.15
C LEU A 61 -9.87 -4.28 1.60
N LEU A 62 -9.85 -3.35 2.56
CA LEU A 62 -10.20 -3.64 3.97
C LEU A 62 -11.56 -4.31 4.16
N ALA A 63 -12.51 -4.15 3.24
CA ALA A 63 -13.79 -4.86 3.27
C ALA A 63 -13.65 -6.39 3.07
N LEU A 64 -12.59 -6.87 2.39
CA LEU A 64 -12.39 -8.27 2.02
C LEU A 64 -11.85 -9.18 3.15
N GLY A 65 -11.55 -8.65 4.34
CA GLY A 65 -11.19 -9.49 5.49
C GLY A 65 -9.70 -9.87 5.62
N ASN A 66 -8.83 -9.39 4.74
CA ASN A 66 -7.42 -9.79 4.68
C ASN A 66 -6.49 -8.89 5.52
N VAL A 67 -5.24 -9.34 5.71
CA VAL A 67 -4.14 -8.53 6.24
C VAL A 67 -3.56 -7.67 5.12
N TYR A 68 -3.42 -6.37 5.33
CA TYR A 68 -2.94 -5.43 4.31
C TYR A 68 -1.56 -4.89 4.65
N ILE A 69 -0.61 -5.04 3.73
CA ILE A 69 0.73 -4.45 3.82
C ILE A 69 0.77 -3.25 2.87
N VAL A 70 0.93 -2.06 3.42
CA VAL A 70 1.08 -0.81 2.65
C VAL A 70 2.55 -0.43 2.65
N VAL A 71 3.12 -0.26 1.46
CA VAL A 71 4.57 -0.04 1.24
C VAL A 71 4.83 1.22 0.44
#